data_AF-A0A136LWW7-F1
#
_entry.id   AF-A0A136LWW7-F1
#
_cell.length_a   1.000
_cell.length_b   1.000
_cell.length_c   1.000
_cell.angle_alpha   90.00
_cell.angle_beta   90.00
_cell.angle_gamma   90.00
#
_symmetry.space_group_name_H-M   'P 1'
#
loop_
_entity.id
_entity.type
_entity.pdbx_description
1 polymer ?
#
loop_
_entity_poly.entity_id
_entity_poly.type
_entity_poly.pdbx_seq_one_letter_code
_entity_poly.pdbx_strand_id
1 'polypeptide(L)'
;MIRFVRLPDGRVEVDLSGKKSGRGANMAMISDHIDLAFKKKAFERALKLESPLSSEDQDRLRSEFNEAIEQKQFRKGRERVTIKVSKQDFEKATGAAA
;
A
#
# COMPACT_ATOMS: atom_id res chain seq x y z
N MET A 1 -5.80 3.02 -9.11
CA MET A 1 -5.04 1.74 -9.07
C MET A 1 -3.91 1.90 -8.07
N ILE A 2 -3.57 0.82 -7.38
CA ILE A 2 -2.43 0.73 -6.45
C ILE A 2 -1.41 -0.23 -7.04
N ARG A 3 -0.13 0.15 -7.00
CA ARG A 3 0.98 -0.66 -7.51
C ARG A 3 1.56 -1.48 -6.36
N PHE A 4 1.80 -2.75 -6.62
CA PHE A 4 2.64 -3.62 -5.81
C PHE A 4 3.96 -3.82 -6.56
N VAL A 5 5.07 -3.83 -5.84
CA VAL A 5 6.40 -4.02 -6.43
C VAL A 5 7.14 -5.12 -5.71
N ARG A 6 7.77 -6.03 -6.47
CA ARG A 6 8.80 -6.92 -5.97
C ARG A 6 10.15 -6.23 -6.07
N LEU A 7 10.75 -5.96 -4.92
CA LEU A 7 12.07 -5.37 -4.78
C LEU A 7 13.18 -6.37 -5.17
N PRO A 8 14.42 -5.89 -5.39
CA PRO A 8 15.56 -6.75 -5.72
C PRO A 8 15.87 -7.81 -4.65
N ASP A 9 15.53 -7.53 -3.39
CA ASP A 9 15.70 -8.46 -2.26
C ASP A 9 14.58 -9.51 -2.16
N GLY A 10 13.65 -9.53 -3.12
CA GLY A 10 12.53 -10.47 -3.18
C GLY A 10 11.29 -10.03 -2.41
N ARG A 11 11.36 -8.99 -1.57
CA ARG A 11 10.20 -8.52 -0.80
C ARG A 11 9.17 -7.85 -1.69
N VAL A 12 7.91 -7.98 -1.30
CA VAL A 12 6.80 -7.30 -1.96
C VAL A 12 6.29 -6.16 -1.07
N GLU A 13 6.11 -5.00 -1.70
CA GLU A 13 5.63 -3.79 -1.03
C GLU A 13 4.56 -3.07 -1.86
N VAL A 14 3.70 -2.32 -1.18
CA VAL A 14 2.85 -1.32 -1.83
C VAL A 14 3.69 -0.11 -2.25
N ASP A 15 3.54 0.31 -3.51
CA ASP A 15 4.22 1.47 -4.09
C ASP A 15 3.22 2.52 -4.56
N LEU A 16 2.91 3.46 -3.68
CA LEU A 16 2.06 4.60 -4.02
C LEU A 16 2.75 5.64 -4.91
N SER A 17 4.09 5.67 -4.89
CA SER A 17 4.90 6.65 -5.63
C SER A 17 5.07 6.27 -7.10
N GLY A 18 5.02 4.97 -7.41
CA GLY A 18 5.35 4.41 -8.71
C GLY A 18 6.84 4.42 -9.05
N LYS A 19 7.70 4.85 -8.13
CA LYS A 19 9.13 5.07 -8.35
C LYS A 19 10.01 3.96 -7.77
N LYS A 20 9.45 3.01 -7.02
CA LYS A 20 10.24 1.91 -6.45
C LYS A 20 10.75 1.00 -7.57
N SER A 21 12.05 0.75 -7.54
CA SER A 21 12.75 -0.11 -8.51
C SER A 21 12.35 -1.57 -8.30
N GLY A 22 12.00 -2.26 -9.37
CA GLY A 22 11.58 -3.66 -9.32
C GLY A 22 10.43 -3.98 -10.25
N ARG A 23 9.98 -5.24 -10.21
CA ARG A 23 8.87 -5.72 -11.05
C ARG A 23 7.56 -5.31 -10.39
N GLY A 24 6.74 -4.55 -11.12
CA GLY A 24 5.46 -4.04 -10.61
C GLY A 24 4.24 -4.74 -11.17
N ALA A 25 3.17 -4.78 -10.39
CA ALA A 25 1.82 -5.16 -10.81
C ALA A 25 0.80 -4.17 -10.24
N ASN A 26 -0.22 -3.82 -11.02
CA ASN A 26 -1.25 -2.87 -10.58
C ASN A 26 -2.53 -3.61 -10.21
N MET A 27 -3.20 -3.14 -9.16
CA MET A 27 -4.50 -3.62 -8.71
C MET A 27 -5.51 -2.46 -8.65
N ALA A 28 -6.78 -2.77 -8.95
CA ALA A 28 -7.88 -1.83 -8.73
C ALA A 28 -8.05 -1.53 -7.23
N MET A 29 -8.60 -0.36 -6.89
CA MET A 29 -8.77 0.08 -5.48
C MET A 29 -10.07 -0.51 -4.91
N ILE A 30 -10.14 -1.85 -4.87
CA ILE A 30 -11.26 -2.63 -4.36
C ILE A 30 -10.67 -3.58 -3.32
N SER A 31 -11.03 -3.40 -2.05
CA SER A 31 -10.46 -4.13 -0.90
C SER A 31 -10.46 -5.65 -1.15
N ASP A 32 -11.62 -6.20 -1.55
CA ASP A 32 -11.83 -7.63 -1.76
C ASP A 32 -10.94 -8.27 -2.84
N HIS A 33 -10.36 -7.47 -3.74
CA HIS A 33 -9.52 -8.00 -4.81
C HIS A 33 -8.18 -8.52 -4.29
N ILE A 34 -7.69 -8.02 -3.14
CA ILE A 34 -6.42 -8.49 -2.60
C ILE A 34 -6.51 -9.94 -2.11
N ASP A 35 -7.64 -10.29 -1.50
CA ASP A 35 -7.92 -11.64 -0.99
C ASP A 35 -8.02 -12.64 -2.13
N LEU A 36 -8.71 -12.23 -3.20
CA LEU A 36 -8.81 -13.02 -4.40
C LEU A 36 -7.42 -13.20 -5.06
N ALA A 37 -6.57 -12.18 -5.00
CA ALA A 37 -5.20 -12.26 -5.52
C ALA A 37 -4.33 -13.23 -4.73
N PHE A 38 -4.44 -13.27 -3.40
CA PHE A 38 -3.77 -14.29 -2.58
C PHE A 38 -4.29 -15.69 -2.88
N LYS A 39 -5.62 -15.89 -2.82
CA LYS A 39 -6.25 -17.19 -3.09
C LYS A 39 -5.91 -17.74 -4.46
N LYS A 40 -5.83 -16.88 -5.48
CA LYS A 40 -5.49 -17.27 -6.84
C LYS A 40 -4.00 -17.28 -7.12
N LYS A 41 -3.10 -17.00 -6.15
CA LYS A 41 -1.65 -16.88 -6.39
C LYS A 41 -1.30 -15.87 -7.49
N ALA A 42 -2.07 -14.80 -7.60
CA ALA A 42 -1.91 -13.80 -8.65
C ALA A 42 -0.61 -13.00 -8.48
N PHE A 43 -0.20 -12.71 -7.24
CA PHE A 43 1.06 -12.04 -6.94
C PHE A 43 2.27 -12.86 -7.39
N GLU A 44 2.29 -14.15 -7.08
CA GLU A 44 3.37 -15.08 -7.49
C GLU A 44 3.59 -15.02 -9.00
N ARG A 45 2.51 -15.12 -9.79
CA ARG A 45 2.57 -15.05 -11.26
C ARG A 45 2.94 -13.65 -11.77
N ALA A 46 2.28 -12.61 -11.28
CA ALA A 46 2.45 -11.25 -11.78
C ALA A 46 3.84 -10.69 -11.47
N LEU A 47 4.32 -10.92 -10.24
CA LEU A 47 5.59 -10.42 -9.73
C LEU A 47 6.75 -11.41 -9.91
N LYS A 48 6.50 -12.61 -10.45
CA LYS A 48 7.48 -13.70 -10.60
C LYS A 48 8.17 -14.04 -9.27
N LEU A 49 7.40 -14.19 -8.19
CA LEU A 49 7.98 -14.53 -6.89
C LEU A 49 8.63 -15.91 -6.95
N GLU A 50 9.79 -16.06 -6.31
CA GLU A 50 10.50 -17.34 -6.23
C GLU A 50 9.84 -18.27 -5.22
N SER A 51 9.19 -17.69 -4.21
CA SER A 51 8.44 -18.38 -3.17
C SER A 51 7.05 -17.76 -2.98
N PRO A 52 6.07 -18.55 -2.47
CA PRO A 52 4.79 -18.01 -2.03
C PRO A 52 4.95 -16.97 -0.92
N LEU A 53 4.03 -16.01 -0.86
CA LEU A 53 3.97 -15.05 0.24
C LEU A 53 3.57 -15.78 1.53
N SER A 54 4.31 -15.49 2.62
CA SER A 54 3.96 -15.96 3.95
C SER A 54 2.61 -15.40 4.41
N SER A 55 1.99 -15.99 5.43
CA SER A 55 0.76 -15.43 6.02
C SER A 55 1.00 -14.02 6.56
N GLU A 56 2.15 -13.80 7.20
CA GLU A 56 2.56 -12.49 7.72
C GLU A 56 2.68 -11.44 6.60
N ASP A 57 3.28 -11.80 5.47
CA ASP A 57 3.34 -10.91 4.31
C ASP A 57 1.96 -10.61 3.74
N GLN A 58 1.07 -11.60 3.69
CA GLN A 58 -0.30 -11.39 3.21
C GLN A 58 -1.08 -10.43 4.10
N ASP A 59 -0.97 -10.59 5.41
CA ASP A 59 -1.64 -9.72 6.39
C ASP A 59 -1.08 -8.29 6.33
N ARG A 60 0.26 -8.16 6.26
CA ARG A 60 0.92 -6.85 6.10
C ARG A 60 0.48 -6.16 4.81
N LEU A 61 0.54 -6.86 3.67
CA LEU A 61 0.16 -6.30 2.37
C LEU A 61 -1.32 -5.92 2.31
N ARG A 62 -2.19 -6.65 3.03
CA ARG A 62 -3.60 -6.31 3.17
C ARG A 62 -3.80 -5.01 3.93
N SER A 63 -3.11 -4.81 5.06
CA SER A 63 -3.15 -3.54 5.80
C SER A 63 -2.64 -2.39 4.94
N GLU A 64 -1.44 -2.54 4.37
CA GLU A 64 -0.82 -1.51 3.51
C GLU A 64 -1.70 -1.14 2.30
N PHE A 65 -2.37 -2.11 1.70
CA PHE A 65 -3.26 -1.88 0.57
C PHE A 65 -4.51 -1.10 0.97
N ASN A 66 -5.13 -1.42 2.10
CA ASN A 66 -6.29 -0.70 2.61
C ASN A 66 -5.94 0.74 2.98
N GLU A 67 -4.82 0.95 3.69
CA GLU A 67 -4.29 2.28 3.98
C GLU A 67 -3.99 3.06 2.70
N ALA A 68 -3.44 2.39 1.68
CA ALA A 68 -3.19 2.98 0.37
C ALA A 68 -4.48 3.36 -0.37
N ILE A 69 -5.57 2.60 -0.23
CA ILE A 69 -6.89 2.94 -0.77
C ILE A 69 -7.38 4.21 -0.08
N GLU A 70 -7.36 4.26 1.24
CA GLU A 70 -7.79 5.43 2.02
C GLU A 70 -7.00 6.68 1.66
N GLN A 71 -5.66 6.56 1.58
CA GLN A 71 -4.79 7.69 1.23
C GLN A 71 -5.06 8.20 -0.20
N LYS A 72 -5.34 7.30 -1.16
CA LYS A 72 -5.69 7.68 -2.53
C LYS A 72 -7.09 8.29 -2.63
N GLN A 73 -8.04 7.81 -1.83
CA GLN A 73 -9.40 8.36 -1.76
C GLN A 73 -9.39 9.76 -1.13
N PHE A 74 -8.63 9.96 -0.05
CA PHE A 74 -8.43 11.27 0.55
C PHE A 74 -7.84 12.29 -0.43
N ARG A 75 -6.93 11.83 -1.31
CA ARG A 75 -6.27 12.64 -2.33
C ARG A 75 -6.94 12.57 -3.71
N LYS A 76 -8.25 12.35 -3.79
CA LYS A 76 -8.93 12.19 -5.09
C LYS A 76 -8.82 13.49 -5.91
N GLY A 77 -7.95 13.49 -6.91
CA GLY A 77 -7.72 14.63 -7.81
C GLY A 77 -6.57 15.55 -7.38
N ARG A 78 -6.51 16.75 -7.97
CA ARG A 78 -5.63 17.85 -7.51
C ARG A 78 -6.37 18.77 -6.54
N GLU A 79 -7.41 18.28 -5.90
CA GLU A 79 -8.21 19.07 -4.97
C GLU A 79 -7.43 19.34 -3.69
N ARG A 80 -7.50 20.59 -3.23
CA ARG A 80 -6.92 20.98 -1.95
C ARG A 80 -7.74 20.34 -0.85
N VAL A 81 -7.10 19.53 -0.02
CA VAL A 81 -7.72 18.95 1.17
C VAL A 81 -7.36 19.82 2.36
N THR A 82 -8.38 20.39 3.02
CA THR A 82 -8.17 21.18 4.25
C THR A 82 -8.21 20.24 5.43
N ILE A 83 -7.05 20.04 6.06
CA ILE A 83 -6.95 19.28 7.31
C ILE A 83 -7.08 20.28 8.46
N LYS A 84 -8.13 20.13 9.28
CA LYS A 84 -8.26 20.84 10.56
C LYS A 84 -7.81 19.91 11.66
N VAL A 85 -6.70 20.26 12.32
CA VAL A 85 -6.19 19.56 13.51
C VAL A 85 -6.15 20.53 14.67
N SER A 86 -6.38 20.01 15.89
CA SER A 86 -6.16 20.80 17.09
C SER A 86 -4.67 21.03 17.30
N LYS A 87 -4.31 22.12 18.02
CA LYS A 87 -2.92 22.38 18.39
C LYS A 87 -2.31 21.20 19.16
N GLN A 88 -3.08 20.60 20.09
CA GLN A 88 -2.65 19.44 20.85
C GLN A 88 -2.37 18.21 19.98
N ASP A 89 -3.21 17.93 18.98
CA ASP A 89 -3.00 16.77 18.10
C ASP A 89 -1.80 16.98 17.17
N PHE A 90 -1.57 18.23 16.73
CA PHE A 90 -0.41 18.59 15.93
C PHE A 90 0.91 18.45 16.71
N GLU A 91 0.95 18.94 17.95
CA GLU A 91 2.10 18.83 18.84
C GLU A 91 2.42 17.36 19.17
N LYS A 92 1.40 16.53 19.41
CA LYS A 92 1.55 15.07 19.61
C LYS A 92 2.12 14.36 18.39
N ALA A 93 1.63 14.68 17.19
CA ALA A 93 2.03 14.00 15.95
C ALA A 93 3.46 14.34 15.49
N THR A 94 3.96 15.51 15.85
CA THR A 94 5.29 15.98 15.44
C THR A 94 6.40 15.60 16.42
N GLY A 95 6.07 14.94 17.54
CA GLY A 95 7.02 14.65 18.62
C GLY A 95 7.56 15.91 19.31
N ALA A 96 6.99 17.08 19.01
CA ALA A 96 7.33 18.37 19.60
C ALA A 96 6.59 18.57 20.93
N ALA A 97 6.47 17.51 21.73
CA ALA A 97 6.14 17.66 23.14
C ALA A 97 7.36 18.29 23.81
N ALA A 98 7.20 19.57 24.18
CA ALA A 98 8.11 20.27 25.08
C ALA A 98 8.19 19.57 26.44
#